data_AF-A0A663FK72-F1
#
_entry.id   AF-A0A663FK72-F1
#
_cell.length_a   1.000
_cell.length_b   1.000
_cell.length_c   1.000
_cell.angle_alpha   90.00
_cell.angle_beta   90.00
_cell.angle_gamma   90.00
#
_symmetry.space_group_name_H-M   'P 1'
#
loop_
_entity.id
_entity.type
_entity.pdbx_description
1 polymer ?
#
loop_
_entity_poly.entity_id
_entity_poly.type
_entity_poly.pdbx_seq_one_letter_code
_entity_poly.pdbx_strand_id
1 'polypeptide(L)'
;RDRDLGRDRVLRRYRLDKAAIAGLCRELGADLESLTGRSHALPVAVKVTSALTFLASGSFQTATRDSTGISQSAMSNCLAQFLEALQRRAARYIAFPPTTARAGTVAGAFPGVLGLVGGMHVALRAPSENEPVVCDAAGTITNVVAKFPGSCPNAAVLENSALARLLEGARPDGAWLLGDRSYPLKPWLMTPIAAPRGAAEERYNALHHQALAVLRRTLALLKLRFRCLDKGRGCLQYAPQKVCQIFLACCILHNIALRRRMPGGMLRLPPQGGLESPGAAALLQLV
;
A
#
# COMPACT_ATOMS: atom_id res chain seq x y z
N ARG A 1 19.12 12.11 -24.20
CA ARG A 1 18.09 13.18 -24.30
C ARG A 1 16.74 12.60 -24.73
N ASP A 2 16.52 12.16 -25.97
CA ASP A 2 15.16 11.72 -26.39
C ASP A 2 14.67 10.41 -25.73
N ARG A 3 15.58 9.44 -25.53
CA ARG A 3 15.27 8.21 -24.75
C ARG A 3 14.85 8.49 -23.29
N ASP A 4 15.37 9.56 -22.70
CA ASP A 4 15.11 9.95 -21.30
C ASP A 4 13.74 10.63 -21.17
N LEU A 5 13.39 11.53 -22.11
CA LEU A 5 12.06 12.11 -22.24
C LEU A 5 10.97 11.01 -22.36
N GLY A 6 11.24 9.97 -23.14
CA GLY A 6 10.38 8.79 -23.24
C GLY A 6 10.30 7.94 -21.96
N ARG A 7 11.35 7.91 -21.13
CA ARG A 7 11.37 7.19 -19.84
C ARG A 7 10.58 7.96 -18.78
N ASP A 8 10.79 9.27 -18.70
CA ASP A 8 10.11 10.15 -17.73
C ASP A 8 8.61 10.27 -18.01
N ARG A 9 8.19 10.34 -19.28
CA ARG A 9 6.76 10.30 -19.64
C ARG A 9 6.09 9.01 -19.15
N VAL A 10 6.73 7.85 -19.34
CA VAL A 10 6.21 6.55 -18.88
C VAL A 10 6.14 6.48 -17.35
N LEU A 11 7.20 6.90 -16.64
CA LEU A 11 7.22 6.94 -15.17
C LEU A 11 6.18 7.92 -14.59
N ARG A 12 5.98 9.10 -15.22
CA ARG A 12 4.95 10.07 -14.79
C ARG A 12 3.53 9.53 -14.98
N ARG A 13 3.28 8.78 -16.04
CA ARG A 13 1.93 8.29 -16.41
C ARG A 13 1.54 6.97 -15.74
N TYR A 14 2.43 5.99 -15.74
CA TYR A 14 2.15 4.63 -15.24
C TYR A 14 2.80 4.31 -13.90
N ARG A 15 3.62 5.23 -13.35
CA ARG A 15 4.36 5.08 -12.08
C ARG A 15 5.37 3.94 -12.03
N LEU A 16 5.60 3.28 -13.17
CA LEU A 16 6.49 2.14 -13.36
C LEU A 16 7.32 2.35 -14.63
N ASP A 17 8.52 1.76 -14.67
CA ASP A 17 9.36 1.76 -15.87
C ASP A 17 8.82 0.79 -16.96
N LYS A 18 9.25 0.99 -18.22
CA LYS A 18 8.81 0.17 -19.37
C LYS A 18 9.03 -1.34 -19.16
N ALA A 19 10.10 -1.74 -18.48
CA ALA A 19 10.45 -3.14 -18.26
C ALA A 19 9.68 -3.77 -17.10
N ALA A 20 9.23 -2.99 -16.11
CA ALA A 20 8.24 -3.43 -15.12
C ALA A 20 6.86 -3.63 -15.76
N ILE A 21 6.43 -2.72 -16.64
CA ILE A 21 5.19 -2.86 -17.41
C ILE A 21 5.27 -4.12 -18.30
N ALA A 22 6.36 -4.32 -19.04
CA ALA A 22 6.57 -5.54 -19.84
C ALA A 22 6.68 -6.82 -18.98
N GLY A 23 7.18 -6.71 -17.75
CA GLY A 23 7.13 -7.79 -16.75
C GLY A 23 5.69 -8.17 -16.39
N LEU A 24 4.88 -7.18 -16.00
CA LEU A 24 3.46 -7.36 -15.68
C LEU A 24 2.67 -7.92 -16.88
N CYS A 25 2.90 -7.43 -18.10
CA CYS A 25 2.24 -7.97 -19.28
C CYS A 25 2.53 -9.47 -19.51
N ARG A 26 3.77 -9.93 -19.26
CA ARG A 26 4.12 -11.36 -19.39
C ARG A 26 3.56 -12.18 -18.23
N GLU A 27 3.61 -11.67 -17.01
CA GLU A 27 3.17 -12.40 -15.82
C GLU A 27 1.65 -12.52 -15.69
N LEU A 28 0.91 -11.51 -16.15
CA LEU A 28 -0.55 -11.46 -16.13
C LEU A 28 -1.18 -11.86 -17.49
N GLY A 29 -0.37 -12.22 -18.49
CA GLY A 29 -0.81 -12.49 -19.87
C GLY A 29 -1.96 -13.49 -19.93
N ALA A 30 -1.76 -14.70 -19.40
CA ALA A 30 -2.76 -15.77 -19.38
C ALA A 30 -4.07 -15.42 -18.63
N ASP A 31 -4.08 -14.41 -17.76
CA ASP A 31 -5.27 -13.93 -17.05
C ASP A 31 -5.99 -12.77 -17.75
N LEU A 32 -5.25 -12.05 -18.60
CA LEU A 32 -5.70 -10.85 -19.29
C LEU A 32 -5.97 -11.12 -20.78
N GLU A 33 -5.55 -12.25 -21.32
CA GLU A 33 -5.97 -12.76 -22.63
C GLU A 33 -7.43 -13.21 -22.59
N SER A 34 -8.21 -12.78 -23.58
CA SER A 34 -9.60 -13.22 -23.70
C SER A 34 -9.64 -14.62 -24.31
N LEU A 35 -10.08 -15.62 -23.54
CA LEU A 35 -10.23 -17.01 -24.00
C LEU A 35 -11.26 -17.20 -25.14
N THR A 36 -12.07 -16.17 -25.45
CA THR A 36 -13.12 -16.23 -26.47
C THR A 36 -12.80 -15.33 -27.66
N GLY A 37 -12.65 -15.92 -28.84
CA GLY A 37 -12.39 -15.21 -30.10
C GLY A 37 -13.60 -14.43 -30.68
N ARG A 38 -14.55 -14.00 -29.85
CA ARG A 38 -15.87 -13.47 -30.30
C ARG A 38 -16.01 -11.95 -30.36
N SER A 39 -15.04 -11.15 -29.88
CA SER A 39 -15.11 -9.68 -29.97
C SER A 39 -13.74 -9.04 -29.82
N HIS A 40 -13.59 -7.81 -30.33
CA HIS A 40 -12.47 -6.87 -30.19
C HIS A 40 -11.78 -6.88 -28.81
N ALA A 41 -10.95 -7.88 -28.54
CA ALA A 41 -10.32 -8.08 -27.25
C ALA A 41 -9.16 -7.07 -27.10
N LEU A 42 -9.25 -6.23 -26.07
CA LEU A 42 -8.17 -5.28 -25.76
C LEU A 42 -6.88 -6.06 -25.46
N PRO A 43 -5.76 -5.76 -26.14
CA PRO A 43 -4.48 -6.45 -25.88
C PRO A 43 -4.06 -6.34 -24.42
N VAL A 44 -3.35 -7.35 -23.90
CA VAL A 44 -2.86 -7.39 -22.50
C VAL A 44 -2.14 -6.08 -22.11
N ALA A 45 -1.27 -5.57 -22.99
CA ALA A 45 -0.55 -4.31 -22.77
C ALA A 45 -1.49 -3.10 -22.60
N VAL A 46 -2.61 -3.08 -23.33
CA VAL A 46 -3.65 -2.05 -23.19
C VAL A 46 -4.39 -2.22 -21.86
N LYS A 47 -4.78 -3.45 -21.47
CA LYS A 47 -5.44 -3.71 -20.17
C LYS A 47 -4.55 -3.28 -19.00
N VAL A 48 -3.26 -3.66 -19.01
CA VAL A 48 -2.26 -3.30 -17.99
C VAL A 48 -2.03 -1.79 -17.93
N THR A 49 -1.73 -1.14 -19.05
CA THR A 49 -1.45 0.32 -19.06
C THR A 49 -2.67 1.16 -18.70
N SER A 50 -3.87 0.70 -19.06
CA SER A 50 -5.16 1.29 -18.66
C SER A 50 -5.34 1.24 -17.14
N ALA A 51 -5.21 0.06 -16.53
CA ALA A 51 -5.30 -0.10 -15.09
C ALA A 51 -4.24 0.72 -14.33
N LEU A 52 -2.99 0.73 -14.80
CA LEU A 52 -1.93 1.55 -14.22
C LEU A 52 -2.23 3.06 -14.32
N THR A 53 -2.82 3.52 -15.41
CA THR A 53 -3.21 4.95 -15.58
C THR A 53 -4.33 5.33 -14.61
N PHE A 54 -5.32 4.45 -14.40
CA PHE A 54 -6.35 4.65 -13.37
C PHE A 54 -5.72 4.76 -11.97
N LEU A 55 -4.87 3.80 -11.56
CA LEU A 55 -4.22 3.83 -10.24
C LEU A 55 -3.32 5.06 -10.04
N ALA A 56 -2.64 5.51 -11.10
CA ALA A 56 -1.75 6.67 -11.09
C ALA A 56 -2.45 8.04 -11.01
N SER A 57 -3.72 8.11 -11.43
CA SER A 57 -4.49 9.36 -11.57
C SER A 57 -5.69 9.47 -10.63
N GLY A 58 -6.31 8.35 -10.25
CA GLY A 58 -7.56 8.29 -9.49
C GLY A 58 -8.83 8.54 -10.31
N SER A 59 -8.74 8.77 -11.63
CA SER A 59 -9.90 9.15 -12.45
C SER A 59 -10.01 8.34 -13.74
N PHE A 60 -11.20 7.79 -13.97
CA PHE A 60 -11.55 7.17 -15.25
C PHE A 60 -11.53 8.15 -16.41
N GLN A 61 -11.94 9.41 -16.20
CA GLN A 61 -11.95 10.43 -17.25
C GLN A 61 -10.53 10.79 -17.70
N THR A 62 -9.58 10.85 -16.75
CA THR A 62 -8.16 11.04 -17.08
C THR A 62 -7.60 9.82 -17.79
N ALA A 63 -7.96 8.60 -17.34
CA ALA A 63 -7.53 7.37 -18.01
C ALA A 63 -8.07 7.25 -19.44
N THR A 64 -9.36 7.52 -19.68
CA THR A 64 -9.99 7.40 -21.02
C THR A 64 -9.62 8.52 -21.97
N ARG A 65 -9.35 9.74 -21.49
CA ARG A 65 -8.80 10.83 -22.33
C ARG A 65 -7.40 10.48 -22.86
N ASP A 66 -6.63 9.73 -22.08
CA ASP A 66 -5.26 9.34 -22.38
C ASP A 66 -5.14 7.98 -23.09
N SER A 67 -6.08 7.05 -22.89
CA SER A 67 -6.15 5.74 -23.57
C SER A 67 -7.03 5.81 -24.82
N THR A 68 -6.42 5.74 -26.00
CA THR A 68 -7.10 5.82 -27.29
C THR A 68 -8.28 4.83 -27.41
N GLY A 69 -9.51 5.34 -27.40
CA GLY A 69 -10.71 4.64 -27.86
C GLY A 69 -11.39 3.65 -26.91
N ILE A 70 -11.03 3.60 -25.62
CA ILE A 70 -11.63 2.63 -24.66
C ILE A 70 -12.84 3.25 -23.94
N SER A 71 -13.98 2.56 -23.91
CA SER A 71 -15.15 2.96 -23.13
C SER A 71 -14.92 2.84 -21.63
N GLN A 72 -15.66 3.60 -20.82
CA GLN A 72 -15.56 3.50 -19.34
C GLN A 72 -15.89 2.09 -18.84
N SER A 73 -16.85 1.40 -19.46
CA SER A 73 -17.21 0.03 -19.11
C SER A 73 -16.10 -0.98 -19.44
N ALA A 74 -15.46 -0.86 -20.60
CA ALA A 74 -14.30 -1.69 -20.96
C ALA A 74 -13.10 -1.42 -20.03
N MET A 75 -12.86 -0.16 -19.67
CA MET A 75 -11.85 0.26 -18.69
C MET A 75 -12.11 -0.33 -17.28
N SER A 76 -13.36 -0.33 -16.82
CA SER A 76 -13.77 -0.95 -15.55
C SER A 76 -13.51 -2.47 -15.55
N ASN A 77 -13.85 -3.16 -16.64
CA ASN A 77 -13.61 -4.60 -16.80
C ASN A 77 -12.09 -4.90 -16.85
N CYS A 78 -11.29 -4.07 -17.54
CA CYS A 78 -9.83 -4.21 -17.55
C CYS A 78 -9.24 -4.07 -16.14
N LEU A 79 -9.70 -3.07 -15.38
CA LEU A 79 -9.29 -2.90 -13.98
C LEU A 79 -9.67 -4.13 -13.14
N ALA A 80 -10.89 -4.66 -13.28
CA ALA A 80 -11.31 -5.84 -12.53
C ALA A 80 -10.39 -7.05 -12.76
N GLN A 81 -10.18 -7.43 -14.02
CA GLN A 81 -9.31 -8.54 -14.41
C GLN A 81 -7.86 -8.33 -13.91
N PHE A 82 -7.33 -7.11 -14.03
CA PHE A 82 -5.98 -6.77 -13.55
C PHE A 82 -5.82 -6.91 -12.04
N LEU A 83 -6.81 -6.43 -11.27
CA LEU A 83 -6.79 -6.53 -9.80
C LEU A 83 -6.87 -7.98 -9.33
N GLU A 84 -7.72 -8.80 -9.93
CA GLU A 84 -7.86 -10.22 -9.59
C GLU A 84 -6.60 -11.03 -9.94
N ALA A 85 -5.98 -10.75 -11.10
CA ALA A 85 -4.73 -11.40 -11.50
C ALA A 85 -3.55 -11.04 -10.57
N LEU A 86 -3.49 -9.80 -10.06
CA LEU A 86 -2.53 -9.39 -9.03
C LEU A 86 -2.85 -10.02 -7.66
N GLN A 87 -4.13 -10.04 -7.24
CA GLN A 87 -4.54 -10.61 -5.95
C GLN A 87 -4.15 -12.09 -5.84
N ARG A 88 -4.34 -12.88 -6.90
CA ARG A 88 -3.89 -14.29 -6.97
C ARG A 88 -2.37 -14.49 -6.84
N ARG A 89 -1.58 -13.42 -6.99
CA ARG A 89 -0.11 -13.42 -6.88
C ARG A 89 0.39 -12.63 -5.66
N ALA A 90 -0.49 -12.15 -4.77
CA ALA A 90 -0.14 -11.24 -3.69
C ALA A 90 1.02 -11.74 -2.81
N ALA A 91 1.02 -13.03 -2.46
CA ALA A 91 2.05 -13.68 -1.64
C ALA A 91 3.47 -13.64 -2.25
N ARG A 92 3.62 -13.44 -3.57
CA ARG A 92 4.94 -13.26 -4.23
C ARG A 92 5.53 -11.86 -4.01
N TYR A 93 4.68 -10.90 -3.68
CA TYR A 93 5.03 -9.49 -3.59
C TYR A 93 4.95 -8.93 -2.18
N ILE A 94 4.04 -9.46 -1.37
CA ILE A 94 3.79 -9.10 0.02
C ILE A 94 3.85 -10.41 0.80
N ALA A 95 4.92 -10.57 1.58
CA ALA A 95 5.13 -11.72 2.45
C ALA A 95 5.77 -11.21 3.75
N PHE A 96 5.26 -11.70 4.88
CA PHE A 96 5.90 -11.48 6.17
C PHE A 96 7.16 -12.37 6.25
N PRO A 97 8.30 -11.88 6.78
CA PRO A 97 9.49 -12.70 6.92
C PRO A 97 9.17 -13.99 7.70
N PRO A 98 9.67 -15.16 7.26
CA PRO A 98 9.41 -16.42 7.97
C PRO A 98 10.00 -16.38 9.37
N THR A 99 9.39 -17.12 10.31
CA THR A 99 9.77 -17.17 11.73
C THR A 99 11.26 -17.45 11.97
N THR A 100 11.93 -18.15 11.06
CA THR A 100 13.36 -18.51 11.14
C THR A 100 14.32 -17.41 10.66
N ALA A 101 13.82 -16.33 10.07
CA ALA A 101 14.66 -15.20 9.66
C ALA A 101 15.21 -14.49 10.91
N ARG A 102 16.54 -14.44 11.07
CA ARG A 102 17.19 -13.66 12.13
C ARG A 102 16.66 -12.23 12.10
N ALA A 103 16.07 -11.79 13.20
CA ALA A 103 15.51 -10.46 13.31
C ALA A 103 16.63 -9.41 13.19
N GLY A 104 16.73 -8.79 12.01
CA GLY A 104 17.66 -7.70 11.76
C GLY A 104 17.29 -6.45 12.56
N THR A 105 18.18 -5.47 12.63
CA THR A 105 17.90 -4.14 13.18
C THR A 105 17.02 -3.34 12.22
N VAL A 106 15.77 -3.77 12.04
CA VAL A 106 14.76 -3.17 11.13
C VAL A 106 14.50 -1.70 11.45
N ALA A 107 14.69 -1.31 12.70
CA ALA A 107 14.52 0.05 13.19
C ALA A 107 15.81 0.66 13.74
N GLY A 108 16.99 0.18 13.31
CA GLY A 108 18.32 0.73 13.59
C GLY A 108 18.78 0.61 15.05
N ALA A 109 18.05 1.24 15.97
CA ALA A 109 18.30 1.25 17.40
C ALA A 109 17.48 0.22 18.20
N PHE A 110 16.57 -0.51 17.55
CA PHE A 110 15.81 -1.61 18.17
C PHE A 110 16.27 -2.96 17.60
N PRO A 111 17.00 -3.78 18.39
CA PRO A 111 17.25 -5.18 18.06
C PRO A 111 15.94 -5.97 18.03
N GLY A 112 15.88 -7.04 17.25
CA GLY A 112 14.73 -7.96 17.28
C GLY A 112 13.45 -7.48 16.60
N VAL A 113 13.38 -6.22 16.16
CA VAL A 113 12.19 -5.73 15.43
C VAL A 113 12.12 -6.35 14.04
N LEU A 114 10.96 -6.90 13.66
CA LEU A 114 10.69 -7.48 12.34
C LEU A 114 10.05 -6.49 11.36
N GLY A 115 9.36 -5.47 11.88
CA GLY A 115 8.55 -4.55 11.07
C GLY A 115 7.90 -3.43 11.87
N LEU A 116 7.30 -2.50 11.12
CA LEU A 116 6.52 -1.38 11.62
C LEU A 116 5.04 -1.59 11.27
N VAL A 117 4.14 -1.36 12.23
CA VAL A 117 2.68 -1.46 12.06
C VAL A 117 2.07 -0.07 12.19
N GLY A 118 1.11 0.31 11.34
CA GLY A 118 0.54 1.66 11.42
C GLY A 118 -0.06 2.18 10.12
N GLY A 119 -0.96 3.16 10.26
CA GLY A 119 -2.11 3.25 9.37
C GLY A 119 -2.12 4.23 8.20
N MET A 120 -2.85 3.80 7.17
CA MET A 120 -3.30 4.62 6.06
C MET A 120 -4.82 4.75 6.05
N HIS A 121 -5.34 5.97 5.94
CA HIS A 121 -6.74 6.14 5.52
C HIS A 121 -6.89 6.18 3.99
N VAL A 122 -7.91 5.51 3.45
CA VAL A 122 -8.37 5.62 2.05
C VAL A 122 -9.82 6.15 2.04
N ALA A 123 -10.16 7.01 1.08
CA ALA A 123 -11.47 7.66 1.03
C ALA A 123 -12.40 7.00 -0.01
N LEU A 124 -13.65 6.74 0.38
CA LEU A 124 -14.69 6.07 -0.42
C LEU A 124 -16.09 6.58 -0.06
N ARG A 125 -17.07 6.19 -0.87
CA ARG A 125 -18.50 6.32 -0.55
C ARG A 125 -18.91 5.21 0.43
N ALA A 126 -19.59 5.58 1.52
CA ALA A 126 -19.85 4.74 2.69
C ALA A 126 -20.70 3.47 2.41
N PRO A 127 -20.64 2.42 3.29
CA PRO A 127 -19.41 1.83 3.86
C PRO A 127 -19.48 0.28 4.07
N SER A 128 -18.31 -0.36 4.21
CA SER A 128 -18.01 -1.56 5.04
C SER A 128 -16.67 -2.21 4.61
N GLU A 129 -15.58 -2.21 5.41
CA GLU A 129 -14.35 -3.07 5.28
C GLU A 129 -12.93 -2.46 4.90
N ASN A 130 -11.93 -2.62 5.81
CA ASN A 130 -10.46 -2.29 5.91
C ASN A 130 -9.65 -3.22 6.84
N GLU A 131 -8.34 -3.35 6.79
CA GLU A 131 -7.56 -4.05 7.83
C GLU A 131 -6.10 -3.53 7.70
N PRO A 132 -5.11 -3.99 8.47
CA PRO A 132 -3.84 -3.25 8.60
C PRO A 132 -2.79 -3.49 7.48
N VAL A 133 -1.79 -2.61 7.43
CA VAL A 133 -0.58 -2.70 6.61
C VAL A 133 0.67 -2.69 7.49
N VAL A 134 1.53 -3.68 7.26
CA VAL A 134 2.83 -3.79 7.93
C VAL A 134 3.92 -3.63 6.89
N CYS A 135 4.98 -2.88 7.24
CA CYS A 135 6.15 -2.74 6.38
C CYS A 135 7.46 -3.10 7.10
N ASP A 136 8.49 -3.45 6.33
CA ASP A 136 9.85 -3.66 6.83
C ASP A 136 10.66 -2.33 6.93
N ALA A 137 11.93 -2.49 7.26
CA ALA A 137 12.94 -1.42 7.40
C ALA A 137 13.14 -0.57 6.15
N ALA A 138 12.93 -1.18 4.98
CA ALA A 138 13.14 -0.58 3.67
C ALA A 138 11.84 0.04 3.11
N GLY A 139 10.73 -0.05 3.85
CA GLY A 139 9.40 0.34 3.38
C GLY A 139 8.77 -0.68 2.44
N THR A 140 9.29 -1.91 2.34
CA THR A 140 8.61 -3.00 1.64
C THR A 140 7.37 -3.37 2.45
N ILE A 141 6.21 -3.42 1.81
CA ILE A 141 4.98 -3.84 2.47
C ILE A 141 5.00 -5.36 2.62
N THR A 142 4.99 -5.85 3.86
CA THR A 142 5.16 -7.27 4.23
C THR A 142 3.86 -7.94 4.64
N ASN A 143 2.87 -7.18 5.11
CA ASN A 143 1.51 -7.69 5.33
C ASN A 143 0.49 -6.64 4.88
N VAL A 144 -0.61 -7.09 4.27
CA VAL A 144 -1.79 -6.29 3.93
C VAL A 144 -3.02 -7.13 4.20
N VAL A 145 -3.98 -6.51 4.84
CA VAL A 145 -5.18 -7.13 5.34
C VAL A 145 -6.32 -6.12 4.98
N ALA A 146 -7.57 -6.51 4.65
CA ALA A 146 -8.65 -5.56 4.25
C ALA A 146 -10.17 -5.91 4.59
N LYS A 147 -10.69 -5.83 5.86
CA LYS A 147 -12.06 -6.29 6.35
C LYS A 147 -12.89 -5.59 7.53
N PHE A 148 -12.66 -4.34 7.96
CA PHE A 148 -13.31 -3.55 9.04
C PHE A 148 -13.71 -2.10 8.65
N PRO A 149 -14.82 -1.50 9.12
CA PRO A 149 -15.06 -0.06 8.90
C PRO A 149 -14.03 0.82 9.63
N GLY A 150 -13.79 2.04 9.17
CA GLY A 150 -12.76 2.91 9.76
C GLY A 150 -13.13 3.70 10.99
N SER A 151 -14.32 3.43 11.52
CA SER A 151 -14.66 3.70 12.91
C SER A 151 -14.08 2.63 13.86
N CYS A 152 -13.61 1.48 13.36
CA CYS A 152 -12.97 0.47 14.19
C CYS A 152 -11.58 0.94 14.67
N PRO A 153 -11.32 0.92 15.98
CA PRO A 153 -10.01 1.24 16.52
C PRO A 153 -8.92 0.32 15.98
N ASN A 154 -7.76 0.93 15.71
CA ASN A 154 -6.55 0.29 15.21
C ASN A 154 -6.15 -0.99 15.99
N ALA A 155 -6.31 -0.96 17.31
CA ALA A 155 -6.10 -2.10 18.20
C ALA A 155 -6.95 -3.32 17.83
N ALA A 156 -8.27 -3.17 17.77
CA ALA A 156 -9.21 -4.25 17.48
C ALA A 156 -8.98 -4.85 16.08
N VAL A 157 -8.63 -3.98 15.14
CA VAL A 157 -8.29 -4.34 13.75
C VAL A 157 -7.02 -5.21 13.70
N LEU A 158 -5.99 -4.90 14.50
CA LEU A 158 -4.79 -5.72 14.62
C LEU A 158 -5.07 -7.06 15.31
N GLU A 159 -5.86 -7.08 16.38
CA GLU A 159 -6.17 -8.28 17.17
C GLU A 159 -6.90 -9.35 16.36
N ASN A 160 -7.77 -8.94 15.43
CA ASN A 160 -8.47 -9.85 14.53
C ASN A 160 -7.63 -10.27 13.29
N SER A 161 -6.40 -9.78 13.15
CA SER A 161 -5.56 -10.07 11.99
C SER A 161 -4.92 -11.48 12.06
N ALA A 162 -4.58 -12.04 10.90
CA ALA A 162 -3.76 -13.25 10.84
C ALA A 162 -2.35 -13.05 11.46
N LEU A 163 -1.86 -11.82 11.51
CA LEU A 163 -0.55 -11.48 12.09
C LEU A 163 -0.55 -11.57 13.62
N ALA A 164 -1.60 -11.08 14.29
CA ALA A 164 -1.73 -11.23 15.74
C ALA A 164 -1.74 -12.71 16.13
N ARG A 165 -2.56 -13.53 15.47
CA ARG A 165 -2.59 -15.00 15.70
C ARG A 165 -1.23 -15.67 15.47
N LEU A 166 -0.47 -15.25 14.46
CA LEU A 166 0.89 -15.76 14.21
C LEU A 166 1.86 -15.39 15.34
N LEU A 167 1.82 -14.14 15.83
CA LEU A 167 2.73 -13.61 16.85
C LEU A 167 2.31 -13.93 18.29
N GLU A 168 1.08 -14.40 18.50
CA GLU A 168 0.61 -14.95 19.78
C GLU A 168 0.92 -16.46 19.88
N GLY A 169 0.84 -17.21 18.77
CA GLY A 169 1.05 -18.67 18.77
C GLY A 169 2.45 -19.17 18.42
N ALA A 170 3.10 -18.60 17.38
CA ALA A 170 4.31 -19.17 16.77
C ALA A 170 5.41 -18.11 16.52
N ARG A 171 5.55 -17.18 17.47
CA ARG A 171 6.51 -16.08 17.43
C ARG A 171 7.96 -16.59 17.57
N PRO A 172 8.94 -16.03 16.84
CA PRO A 172 10.35 -16.25 17.15
C PRO A 172 10.73 -15.56 18.46
N ASP A 173 11.59 -16.18 19.25
CA ASP A 173 12.14 -15.52 20.44
C ASP A 173 12.96 -14.28 20.07
N GLY A 174 12.81 -13.23 20.87
CA GLY A 174 13.44 -11.93 20.60
C GLY A 174 12.86 -11.20 19.37
N ALA A 175 11.65 -11.54 18.92
CA ALA A 175 10.99 -10.85 17.81
C ALA A 175 9.89 -9.88 18.27
N TRP A 176 9.92 -8.65 17.76
CA TRP A 176 8.94 -7.60 18.05
C TRP A 176 8.49 -6.84 16.79
N LEU A 177 7.40 -6.11 16.93
CA LEU A 177 6.95 -5.07 16.00
C LEU A 177 6.92 -3.72 16.71
N LEU A 178 7.05 -2.62 15.97
CA LEU A 178 6.83 -1.27 16.50
C LEU A 178 5.49 -0.72 15.99
N GLY A 179 4.55 -0.47 16.89
CA GLY A 179 3.32 0.26 16.64
C GLY A 179 3.41 1.71 17.11
N ASP A 180 2.46 2.56 16.72
CA ASP A 180 2.27 3.86 17.39
C ASP A 180 1.32 3.74 18.62
N ARG A 181 0.97 4.88 19.22
CA ARG A 181 0.11 4.95 20.42
C ARG A 181 -1.35 4.53 20.21
N SER A 182 -1.76 4.19 18.99
CA SER A 182 -3.12 3.70 18.70
C SER A 182 -3.29 2.19 18.93
N TYR A 183 -2.20 1.50 19.27
CA TYR A 183 -2.19 0.08 19.63
C TYR A 183 -1.89 -0.12 21.12
N PRO A 184 -2.36 -1.22 21.73
CA PRO A 184 -1.91 -1.65 23.04
C PRO A 184 -0.48 -2.21 22.99
N LEU A 185 0.26 -2.09 24.08
CA LEU A 185 1.50 -2.84 24.28
C LEU A 185 1.17 -4.34 24.37
N LYS A 186 1.90 -5.18 23.63
CA LYS A 186 1.80 -6.65 23.69
C LYS A 186 3.20 -7.27 23.79
N PRO A 187 3.37 -8.54 24.20
CA PRO A 187 4.69 -9.20 24.27
C PRO A 187 5.50 -9.19 22.97
N TRP A 188 4.81 -8.97 21.84
CA TRP A 188 5.36 -8.88 20.48
C TRP A 188 5.15 -7.51 19.81
N LEU A 189 4.52 -6.54 20.48
CA LEU A 189 4.28 -5.19 19.95
C LEU A 189 4.72 -4.12 20.95
N MET A 190 5.77 -3.41 20.59
CA MET A 190 6.29 -2.26 21.33
C MET A 190 5.61 -0.98 20.88
N THR A 191 5.26 -0.11 21.84
CA THR A 191 4.59 1.18 21.62
C THR A 191 5.34 2.31 22.34
N PRO A 192 5.14 3.59 21.98
CA PRO A 192 5.72 4.71 22.71
C PRO A 192 5.27 4.75 24.19
N ILE A 193 6.14 5.19 25.08
CA ILE A 193 5.80 5.46 26.49
C ILE A 193 4.95 6.72 26.55
N ALA A 194 3.76 6.64 27.16
CA ALA A 194 2.78 7.72 27.13
C ALA A 194 3.17 8.97 27.95
N ALA A 195 3.87 8.77 29.07
CA ALA A 195 4.32 9.83 29.96
C ALA A 195 5.80 9.56 30.35
N PRO A 196 6.75 9.80 29.44
CA PRO A 196 8.15 9.45 29.65
C PRO A 196 8.74 10.25 30.82
N ARG A 197 9.54 9.59 31.66
CA ARG A 197 10.22 10.17 32.82
C ARG A 197 11.73 10.01 32.68
N GLY A 198 12.42 11.13 32.50
CA GLY A 198 13.88 11.19 32.41
C GLY A 198 14.44 10.71 31.07
N ALA A 199 15.75 10.94 30.91
CA ALA A 199 16.42 10.85 29.61
C ALA A 199 16.35 9.47 28.93
N ALA A 200 16.20 8.38 29.68
CA ALA A 200 16.12 7.03 29.11
C ALA A 200 14.80 6.79 28.34
N GLU A 201 13.66 7.17 28.94
CA GLU A 201 12.34 7.00 28.34
C GLU A 201 12.10 8.01 27.20
N GLU A 202 12.62 9.23 27.35
CA GLU A 202 12.65 10.23 26.27
C GLU A 202 13.47 9.74 25.08
N ARG A 203 14.67 9.17 25.31
CA ARG A 203 15.51 8.59 24.26
C ARG A 203 14.84 7.40 23.58
N TYR A 204 14.16 6.53 24.33
CA TYR A 204 13.34 5.46 23.76
C TYR A 204 12.28 6.02 22.80
N ASN A 205 11.48 6.99 23.25
CA ASN A 205 10.43 7.60 22.43
C ASN A 205 10.97 8.32 21.19
N ALA A 206 12.11 9.02 21.30
CA ALA A 206 12.77 9.66 20.16
C ALA A 206 13.17 8.65 19.07
N LEU A 207 13.80 7.54 19.47
CA LEU A 207 14.17 6.45 18.58
C LEU A 207 12.93 5.77 17.98
N HIS A 208 11.88 5.56 18.79
CA HIS A 208 10.61 4.96 18.35
C HIS A 208 9.91 5.83 17.29
N HIS A 209 9.91 7.15 17.48
CA HIS A 209 9.39 8.10 16.49
C HIS A 209 10.24 8.14 15.21
N GLN A 210 11.56 8.04 15.32
CA GLN A 210 12.47 7.95 14.17
C GLN A 210 12.21 6.68 13.35
N ALA A 211 11.97 5.54 14.01
CA ALA A 211 11.60 4.29 13.37
C ALA A 211 10.27 4.41 12.60
N LEU A 212 9.19 4.85 13.28
CA LEU A 212 7.88 5.05 12.66
C LEU A 212 7.87 6.09 11.53
N ALA A 213 8.85 6.99 11.47
CA ALA A 213 9.01 7.90 10.34
C ALA A 213 9.31 7.17 9.01
N VAL A 214 9.87 5.95 9.02
CA VAL A 214 10.03 5.11 7.82
C VAL A 214 8.66 4.68 7.28
N LEU A 215 7.79 4.13 8.13
CA LEU A 215 6.42 3.75 7.78
C LEU A 215 5.63 4.96 7.25
N ARG A 216 5.63 6.08 7.99
CA ARG A 216 4.92 7.31 7.56
C ARG A 216 5.38 7.81 6.19
N ARG A 217 6.68 7.77 5.89
CA ARG A 217 7.23 8.10 4.56
C ARG A 217 6.79 7.11 3.49
N THR A 218 6.76 5.81 3.79
CA THR A 218 6.31 4.75 2.89
C THR A 218 4.85 4.94 2.49
N LEU A 219 3.97 5.17 3.47
CA LEU A 219 2.54 5.43 3.25
C LEU A 219 2.32 6.74 2.46
N ALA A 220 3.08 7.81 2.77
CA ALA A 220 3.01 9.04 1.99
C ALA A 220 3.47 8.84 0.54
N LEU A 221 4.55 8.08 0.30
CA LEU A 221 5.02 7.72 -1.05
C LEU A 221 4.01 6.82 -1.80
N LEU A 222 3.30 5.94 -1.10
CA LEU A 222 2.24 5.11 -1.69
C LEU A 222 1.10 5.98 -2.24
N LYS A 223 0.61 6.96 -1.46
CA LYS A 223 -0.37 7.97 -1.92
C LYS A 223 0.17 8.87 -3.03
N LEU A 224 1.43 9.32 -2.91
CA LEU A 224 2.08 10.17 -3.90
C LEU A 224 2.18 9.46 -5.28
N ARG A 225 2.46 8.16 -5.25
CA ARG A 225 2.58 7.28 -6.41
C ARG A 225 1.19 6.94 -6.98
N PHE A 226 0.27 6.44 -6.17
CA PHE A 226 -1.06 6.02 -6.60
C PHE A 226 -2.14 6.97 -6.10
N ARG A 227 -2.51 7.93 -6.95
CA ARG A 227 -3.45 9.01 -6.61
C ARG A 227 -4.90 8.57 -6.47
N CYS A 228 -5.23 7.33 -6.83
CA CYS A 228 -6.49 6.71 -6.45
C CYS A 228 -6.66 6.56 -4.92
N LEU A 229 -5.57 6.64 -4.14
CA LEU A 229 -5.58 6.59 -2.67
C LEU A 229 -5.56 7.98 -2.00
N ASP A 230 -5.54 9.05 -2.79
CA ASP A 230 -5.33 10.44 -2.34
C ASP A 230 -6.67 11.19 -2.27
N LYS A 231 -7.17 11.43 -1.04
CA LYS A 231 -8.46 12.13 -0.78
C LYS A 231 -8.52 13.50 -1.47
N GLY A 232 -7.39 14.16 -1.70
CA GLY A 232 -7.32 15.45 -2.41
C GLY A 232 -7.78 15.42 -3.87
N ARG A 233 -8.01 14.22 -4.45
CA ARG A 233 -8.59 14.04 -5.80
C ARG A 233 -9.97 13.40 -5.81
N GLY A 234 -10.60 13.28 -4.63
CA GLY A 234 -11.94 12.70 -4.45
C GLY A 234 -11.92 11.35 -3.74
N CYS A 235 -13.09 10.71 -3.69
CA CYS A 235 -13.30 9.41 -3.06
C CYS A 235 -13.45 8.31 -4.13
N LEU A 236 -12.98 7.10 -3.84
CA LEU A 236 -13.24 5.94 -4.68
C LEU A 236 -14.74 5.61 -4.66
N GLN A 237 -15.37 5.64 -5.84
CA GLN A 237 -16.79 5.31 -6.03
C GLN A 237 -16.99 3.81 -6.23
N TYR A 238 -16.44 3.02 -5.31
CA TYR A 238 -16.38 1.57 -5.41
C TYR A 238 -16.91 0.90 -4.15
N ALA A 239 -17.47 -0.31 -4.33
CA ALA A 239 -17.73 -1.21 -3.22
C ALA A 239 -16.41 -1.44 -2.44
N PRO A 240 -16.45 -1.52 -1.10
CA PRO A 240 -15.24 -1.59 -0.29
C PRO A 240 -14.31 -2.75 -0.66
N GLN A 241 -14.84 -3.93 -0.98
CA GLN A 241 -14.05 -5.09 -1.41
C GLN A 241 -13.23 -4.77 -2.67
N LYS A 242 -13.75 -3.92 -3.56
CA LYS A 242 -13.03 -3.43 -4.75
C LYS A 242 -11.99 -2.35 -4.40
N VAL A 243 -12.25 -1.51 -3.39
CA VAL A 243 -11.25 -0.59 -2.82
C VAL A 243 -10.10 -1.37 -2.17
N CYS A 244 -10.41 -2.46 -1.47
CA CYS A 244 -9.43 -3.37 -0.88
C CYS A 244 -8.54 -4.02 -1.95
N GLN A 245 -9.13 -4.49 -3.05
CA GLN A 245 -8.38 -4.97 -4.23
C GLN A 245 -7.48 -3.89 -4.85
N ILE A 246 -8.01 -2.67 -5.05
CA ILE A 246 -7.24 -1.52 -5.55
C ILE A 246 -6.03 -1.23 -4.65
N PHE A 247 -6.25 -1.21 -3.33
CA PHE A 247 -5.23 -0.93 -2.35
C PHE A 247 -4.14 -2.01 -2.30
N LEU A 248 -4.53 -3.28 -2.31
CA LEU A 248 -3.60 -4.41 -2.39
C LEU A 248 -2.75 -4.34 -3.68
N ALA A 249 -3.36 -4.03 -4.82
CA ALA A 249 -2.64 -3.82 -6.07
C ALA A 249 -1.66 -2.65 -5.98
N CYS A 250 -2.04 -1.51 -5.40
CA CYS A 250 -1.11 -0.41 -5.14
C CYS A 250 0.08 -0.83 -4.28
N CYS A 251 -0.13 -1.65 -3.25
CA CYS A 251 0.94 -2.19 -2.41
C CYS A 251 1.90 -3.11 -3.19
N ILE A 252 1.36 -4.03 -3.99
CA ILE A 252 2.13 -4.91 -4.88
C ILE A 252 2.99 -4.10 -5.86
N LEU A 253 2.38 -3.12 -6.55
CA LEU A 253 3.06 -2.27 -7.53
C LEU A 253 4.09 -1.34 -6.86
N HIS A 254 3.86 -0.93 -5.61
CA HIS A 254 4.86 -0.20 -4.81
C HIS A 254 6.09 -1.06 -4.53
N ASN A 255 5.90 -2.31 -4.09
CA ASN A 255 7.01 -3.25 -3.84
C ASN A 255 7.78 -3.57 -5.12
N ILE A 256 7.11 -3.68 -6.28
CA ILE A 256 7.78 -3.80 -7.60
C ILE A 256 8.63 -2.56 -7.89
N ALA A 257 8.13 -1.36 -7.61
CA ALA A 257 8.87 -0.11 -7.81
C ALA A 257 10.09 0.01 -6.86
N LEU A 258 9.96 -0.41 -5.60
CA LEU A 258 11.07 -0.44 -4.62
C LEU A 258 12.17 -1.43 -5.03
N ARG A 259 11.81 -2.69 -5.34
CA ARG A 259 12.76 -3.73 -5.80
C ARG A 259 13.56 -3.28 -7.02
N ARG A 260 12.99 -2.41 -7.87
CA ARG A 260 13.61 -1.86 -9.08
C ARG A 260 14.26 -0.49 -8.87
N ARG A 261 14.36 -0.02 -7.61
CA ARG A 261 14.93 1.29 -7.21
C ARG A 261 14.35 2.47 -8.00
N MET A 262 13.06 2.40 -8.35
CA MET A 262 12.42 3.48 -9.11
C MET A 262 12.22 4.72 -8.23
N PRO A 263 12.46 5.94 -8.74
CA PRO A 263 12.21 7.14 -7.97
C PRO A 263 10.76 7.19 -7.50
N GLY A 264 10.56 7.24 -6.17
CA GLY A 264 9.32 7.73 -5.58
C GLY A 264 9.23 9.20 -5.92
N GLY A 265 8.30 9.56 -6.81
CA GLY A 265 8.35 10.77 -7.64
C GLY A 265 8.89 12.02 -6.93
N MET A 266 9.85 12.70 -7.58
CA MET A 266 10.55 13.89 -7.10
C MET A 266 9.62 14.92 -6.45
N LEU A 267 9.44 14.82 -5.13
CA LEU A 267 8.83 15.84 -4.31
C LEU A 267 9.37 15.68 -2.89
N ARG A 268 10.05 16.71 -2.39
CA ARG A 268 10.25 16.89 -0.95
C ARG A 268 8.88 16.80 -0.29
N LEU A 269 8.75 15.96 0.74
CA LEU A 269 7.63 16.06 1.67
C LEU A 269 7.68 17.47 2.30
N PRO A 270 6.59 18.25 2.30
CA PRO A 270 6.54 19.47 3.10
C PRO A 270 6.63 19.12 4.59
N PRO A 271 7.15 20.03 5.43
CA PRO A 271 7.12 19.85 6.88
C PRO A 271 5.66 19.72 7.36
N GLN A 272 5.43 18.88 8.36
CA GLN A 272 4.07 18.60 8.83
C GLN A 272 3.51 19.80 9.59
N GLY A 273 2.34 20.28 9.17
CA GLY A 273 1.56 21.30 9.87
C GLY A 273 0.07 21.10 9.59
N GLY A 274 -0.77 21.43 10.57
CA GLY A 274 -2.23 21.40 10.45
C GLY A 274 -2.88 20.06 10.81
N LEU A 275 -3.45 19.99 12.01
CA LEU A 275 -4.42 18.96 12.38
C LEU A 275 -5.80 19.43 11.90
N GLU A 276 -6.26 18.98 10.72
CA GLU A 276 -7.60 19.35 10.24
C GLU A 276 -8.71 18.53 10.90
N SER A 277 -9.83 19.18 11.20
CA SER A 277 -10.94 18.61 11.98
C SER A 277 -11.87 17.70 11.14
N PRO A 278 -12.58 16.75 11.77
CA PRO A 278 -13.40 15.77 11.06
C PRO A 278 -14.78 16.32 10.67
N GLY A 279 -14.87 16.91 9.48
CA GLY A 279 -16.16 17.06 8.78
C GLY A 279 -16.69 15.70 8.30
N ALA A 280 -17.99 15.46 8.47
CA ALA A 280 -18.63 14.16 8.30
C ALA A 280 -18.38 13.50 6.92
N ALA A 281 -17.53 12.47 6.91
CA ALA A 281 -17.34 11.53 5.82
C ALA A 281 -17.01 10.16 6.41
N ALA A 282 -17.41 9.07 5.75
CA ALA A 282 -17.03 7.72 6.17
C ALA A 282 -15.53 7.50 5.91
N LEU A 283 -14.72 7.85 6.90
CA LEU A 283 -13.27 7.70 6.89
C LEU A 283 -12.94 6.25 7.21
N LEU A 284 -12.24 5.58 6.29
CA LEU A 284 -11.72 4.25 6.50
C LEU A 284 -10.30 4.33 7.12
N GLN A 285 -10.14 4.12 8.44
CA GLN A 285 -8.88 3.76 9.11
C GLN A 285 -8.44 2.37 8.62
N LEU A 286 -7.43 2.30 7.74
CA LEU A 286 -6.58 1.11 7.67
C LEU A 286 -5.40 1.36 8.62
N VAL A 287 -4.92 0.30 9.27
CA VAL A 287 -3.69 0.35 10.08
C VAL A 287 -2.48 -0.23 9.36
#